data_AF-A0A3C0ZWF7-F1
#
_entry.id   AF-A0A3C0ZWF7-F1
#
_cell.length_a   1.000
_cell.length_b   1.000
_cell.length_c   1.000
_cell.angle_alpha   90.00
_cell.angle_beta   90.00
_cell.angle_gamma   90.00
#
_symmetry.space_group_name_H-M   'P 1'
#
loop_
_entity.id
_entity.type
_entity.pdbx_description
1 polymer ?
#
loop_
_entity_poly.entity_id
_entity_poly.type
_entity_poly.pdbx_seq_one_letter_code
_entity_poly.pdbx_strand_id
1 'polypeptide(L)'
;EEEQEPEDEPEDEQNESAEDGISPEFKAAMDSYEEFFDEYVAFMEKYSKSSNPSGMIMDYSEYMMKYADTMNKLNQVDYDKLTVPEQAYYIEVMARIQKKLLQSTQ
;
A
#
# COMPACT_ATOMS: atom_id res chain seq x y z
N GLU A 1 52.12 -4.98 7.64
CA GLU A 1 52.07 -4.31 6.33
C GLU A 1 50.98 -5.02 5.55
N GLU A 2 49.84 -4.45 5.17
CA GLU A 2 49.19 -3.14 5.29
C GLU A 2 47.68 -3.48 5.17
N GLU A 3 46.84 -3.22 6.17
CA GLU A 3 45.89 -2.10 6.20
C GLU A 3 45.40 -1.60 4.82
N GLN A 4 44.10 -1.82 4.56
CA GLN A 4 43.20 -0.82 4.01
C GLN A 4 41.75 -1.32 4.04
N GLU A 5 41.00 -0.84 5.02
CA GLU A 5 39.57 -0.58 4.89
C GLU A 5 39.34 0.55 3.88
N PRO A 6 38.13 0.63 3.32
CA PRO A 6 37.48 1.92 3.16
C PRO A 6 36.25 1.96 4.06
N GLU A 7 36.30 2.84 5.07
CA GLU A 7 35.16 3.64 5.49
C GLU A 7 34.60 4.33 4.25
N ASP A 8 33.31 4.14 3.97
CA ASP A 8 32.54 5.12 3.21
C ASP A 8 31.20 5.31 3.92
N GLU A 9 30.88 6.57 4.11
CA GLU A 9 29.88 7.14 5.01
C GLU A 9 28.44 6.78 4.58
N PRO A 10 27.45 6.90 5.48
CA PRO A 10 26.06 6.70 5.10
C PRO A 10 25.62 7.78 4.10
N GLU A 11 25.25 7.37 2.88
CA GLU A 11 24.43 8.17 1.95
C GLU A 11 23.04 8.37 2.59
N ASP A 12 22.95 9.37 3.46
CA ASP A 12 21.71 9.94 3.99
C ASP A 12 21.25 11.05 3.02
N GLU A 13 20.79 10.62 1.84
CA GLU A 13 20.12 11.51 0.88
C GLU A 13 18.70 10.98 0.60
N GLN A 14 17.77 11.31 1.50
CA GLN A 14 16.38 11.62 1.12
C GLN A 14 15.69 12.42 2.23
N ASN A 15 16.06 13.69 2.31
CA ASN A 15 15.32 14.70 3.07
C ASN A 15 14.26 15.34 2.17
N GLU A 16 13.15 14.64 1.94
CA GLU A 16 11.89 15.26 1.50
C GLU A 16 10.93 15.27 2.68
N SER A 17 10.96 16.41 3.40
CA SER A 17 9.98 16.94 4.36
C SER A 17 8.74 16.08 4.64
N ALA A 18 8.92 14.98 5.37
CA ALA A 18 7.83 14.25 5.99
C ALA A 18 7.45 15.00 7.29
N GLU A 19 6.34 15.74 7.29
CA GLU A 19 5.89 16.48 8.49
C GLU A 19 5.68 15.57 9.73
N ASP A 20 5.61 14.25 9.55
CA ASP A 20 5.47 13.23 10.60
C ASP A 20 6.50 12.07 10.54
N GLY A 21 7.57 12.19 9.73
CA GLY A 21 8.56 11.12 9.54
C GLY A 21 8.08 9.93 8.69
N ILE A 22 6.95 10.08 8.00
CA ILE A 22 6.41 9.16 6.99
C ILE A 22 6.61 9.79 5.61
N SER A 23 7.33 9.11 4.71
CA SER A 23 7.49 9.62 3.34
C SER A 23 6.14 9.69 2.61
N PRO A 24 5.90 10.74 1.80
CA PRO A 24 4.69 10.88 1.00
C PRO A 24 4.45 9.66 0.09
N GLU A 25 5.50 9.12 -0.48
CA GLU A 25 5.49 7.95 -1.37
C GLU A 25 5.02 6.71 -0.62
N PHE A 26 5.58 6.44 0.56
CA PHE A 26 5.17 5.32 1.39
C PHE A 26 3.70 5.45 1.81
N LYS A 27 3.31 6.65 2.25
CA LYS A 27 1.91 6.91 2.61
C LYS A 27 0.98 6.66 1.42
N ALA A 28 1.32 7.15 0.23
CA ALA A 28 0.52 6.94 -0.98
C ALA A 28 0.43 5.45 -1.37
N ALA A 29 1.50 4.68 -1.19
CA ALA A 29 1.50 3.24 -1.44
C ALA A 29 0.56 2.51 -0.47
N MET A 30 0.65 2.82 0.82
CA MET A 30 -0.21 2.22 1.85
C MET A 30 -1.68 2.63 1.69
N ASP A 31 -1.95 3.90 1.38
CA ASP A 31 -3.31 4.40 1.14
C ASP A 31 -3.94 3.73 -0.09
N SER A 32 -3.18 3.61 -1.18
CA SER A 32 -3.64 2.89 -2.38
C SER A 32 -3.91 1.41 -2.11
N TYR A 33 -3.09 0.79 -1.25
CA TYR A 33 -3.32 -0.59 -0.82
C TYR A 33 -4.59 -0.74 0.02
N GLU A 34 -4.86 0.21 0.91
CA GLU A 34 -6.11 0.25 1.67
C GLU A 34 -7.35 0.43 0.77
N GLU A 35 -7.28 1.37 -0.19
CA GLU A 35 -8.36 1.61 -1.16
C GLU A 35 -8.64 0.39 -2.04
N PHE A 36 -7.61 -0.36 -2.43
CA PHE A 36 -7.79 -1.60 -3.18
C PHE A 36 -8.69 -2.61 -2.45
N PHE A 37 -8.54 -2.73 -1.13
CA PHE A 37 -9.40 -3.60 -0.32
C PHE A 37 -10.79 -3.01 -0.08
N ASP A 38 -10.93 -1.68 -0.03
CA ASP A 38 -12.25 -1.04 0.01
C ASP A 38 -13.06 -1.38 -1.24
N GLU A 39 -12.44 -1.29 -2.42
CA GLU A 39 -13.06 -1.67 -3.69
C GLU A 39 -13.39 -3.16 -3.74
N TYR A 40 -12.50 -4.01 -3.20
CA TYR A 40 -12.76 -5.45 -3.11
C TYR A 40 -14.01 -5.74 -2.26
N VAL A 41 -14.12 -5.13 -1.08
CA VAL A 41 -15.29 -5.29 -0.21
C VAL A 41 -16.56 -4.76 -0.89
N ALA A 42 -16.50 -3.58 -1.50
CA ALA A 42 -17.62 -3.00 -2.23
C ALA A 42 -18.05 -3.88 -3.42
N PHE A 43 -17.09 -4.45 -4.16
CA PHE A 43 -17.34 -5.38 -5.25
C PHE A 43 -18.05 -6.64 -4.73
N MET A 44 -17.54 -7.24 -3.66
CA MET A 44 -18.14 -8.42 -3.05
C MET A 44 -19.59 -8.15 -2.59
N GLU A 45 -19.85 -7.02 -1.95
CA GLU A 45 -21.20 -6.62 -1.54
C GLU A 45 -22.13 -6.41 -2.74
N LYS A 46 -21.70 -5.62 -3.73
CA LYS A 46 -22.47 -5.26 -4.93
C LYS A 46 -22.85 -6.49 -5.77
N TYR A 47 -21.94 -7.45 -5.90
CA TYR A 47 -22.15 -8.64 -6.73
C TYR A 47 -22.69 -9.86 -5.98
N SER A 48 -22.66 -9.89 -4.64
CA SER A 48 -23.23 -10.99 -3.84
C SER A 48 -24.70 -11.30 -4.14
N LYS A 49 -25.47 -10.31 -4.61
CA LYS A 49 -26.93 -10.41 -4.85
C LYS A 49 -27.35 -9.97 -6.26
N SER A 50 -26.39 -9.67 -7.14
CA SER A 50 -26.67 -9.04 -8.44
C SER A 50 -26.84 -10.07 -9.57
N SER A 51 -27.69 -9.75 -10.54
CA SER A 51 -27.83 -10.47 -11.83
C SER A 51 -27.44 -9.59 -13.02
N ASN A 52 -26.53 -8.61 -12.83
CA ASN A 52 -26.13 -7.64 -13.86
C ASN A 52 -24.68 -7.85 -14.34
N PRO A 53 -24.45 -8.69 -15.37
CA PRO A 53 -23.11 -9.02 -15.86
C PRO A 53 -22.40 -7.89 -16.60
N SER A 54 -23.13 -6.95 -17.24
CA SER A 54 -22.51 -5.86 -18.01
C SER A 54 -21.81 -4.84 -17.10
N GLY A 55 -22.42 -4.50 -15.96
CA GLY A 55 -21.77 -3.63 -14.97
C GLY A 55 -20.54 -4.27 -14.32
N MET A 56 -20.57 -5.60 -14.16
CA MET A 56 -19.45 -6.37 -13.58
C MET A 56 -18.16 -6.26 -14.39
N ILE A 57 -18.24 -6.24 -15.71
CA ILE A 57 -17.06 -6.14 -16.59
C ILE A 57 -16.41 -4.75 -16.48
N MET A 58 -17.23 -3.69 -16.37
CA MET A 58 -16.75 -2.32 -16.23
C MET A 58 -16.04 -2.12 -14.89
N ASP A 59 -16.71 -2.46 -13.78
CA ASP A 59 -16.14 -2.39 -12.44
C ASP A 59 -14.87 -3.25 -12.30
N TYR A 60 -14.85 -4.44 -12.92
CA TYR A 60 -13.66 -5.30 -12.92
C TYR A 60 -12.48 -4.67 -13.66
N SER A 61 -12.72 -3.96 -14.77
CA SER A 61 -11.66 -3.27 -15.51
C SER A 61 -11.06 -2.12 -14.68
N GLU A 62 -11.90 -1.36 -13.98
CA GLU A 62 -11.46 -0.33 -13.05
C GLU A 62 -10.66 -0.91 -11.88
N TYR A 63 -11.14 -2.02 -11.32
CA TYR A 63 -10.43 -2.77 -10.27
C TYR A 63 -9.05 -3.26 -10.74
N MET A 64 -8.92 -3.78 -11.96
CA MET A 64 -7.63 -4.20 -12.52
C MET A 64 -6.65 -3.04 -12.71
N MET A 65 -7.14 -1.86 -13.11
CA MET A 65 -6.30 -0.67 -13.22
C MET A 65 -5.79 -0.23 -11.83
N LYS A 66 -6.67 -0.21 -10.83
CA LYS A 66 -6.27 0.08 -9.43
C LYS A 66 -5.26 -0.94 -8.92
N TYR A 67 -5.49 -2.23 -9.14
CA TYR A 67 -4.54 -3.29 -8.77
C TYR A 67 -3.14 -3.04 -9.34
N ALA A 68 -3.05 -2.72 -10.64
CA ALA A 68 -1.76 -2.45 -11.28
C ALA A 68 -1.05 -1.22 -10.68
N ASP A 69 -1.80 -0.13 -10.42
CA ASP A 69 -1.28 1.08 -9.78
C ASP A 69 -0.82 0.82 -8.34
N THR A 70 -1.62 0.12 -7.54
CA THR A 70 -1.26 -0.29 -6.17
C THR A 70 0.01 -1.14 -6.16
N MET A 71 0.10 -2.16 -7.03
CA MET A 71 1.31 -3.00 -7.08
C MET A 71 2.54 -2.23 -7.53
N ASN A 72 2.39 -1.29 -8.47
CA ASN A 72 3.49 -0.42 -8.86
C ASN A 72 3.98 0.44 -7.68
N LYS A 73 3.07 1.04 -6.91
CA LYS A 73 3.42 1.83 -5.71
C LYS A 73 4.08 0.98 -4.63
N LEU A 74 3.56 -0.21 -4.35
CA LEU A 74 4.14 -1.12 -3.35
C LEU A 74 5.54 -1.61 -3.76
N ASN A 75 5.78 -1.86 -5.05
CA ASN A 75 7.11 -2.25 -5.54
C ASN A 75 8.17 -1.14 -5.40
N GLN A 76 7.74 0.12 -5.25
CA GLN A 76 8.64 1.25 -5.02
C GLN A 76 8.98 1.43 -3.54
N VAL A 77 8.28 0.74 -2.63
CA VAL A 77 8.55 0.81 -1.20
C VAL A 77 9.76 -0.06 -0.85
N ASP A 78 10.79 0.55 -0.26
CA ASP A 78 11.92 -0.16 0.34
C ASP A 78 11.57 -0.58 1.78
N TYR A 79 11.03 -1.79 1.91
CA TYR A 79 10.58 -2.34 3.19
C TYR A 79 11.72 -2.57 4.21
N ASP A 80 12.97 -2.67 3.76
CA ASP A 80 14.12 -2.88 4.63
C ASP A 80 14.60 -1.57 5.28
N LYS A 81 14.16 -0.41 4.75
CA LYS A 81 14.57 0.93 5.20
C LYS A 81 13.45 1.75 5.85
N LEU A 82 12.33 1.11 6.21
CA LEU A 82 11.20 1.84 6.81
C LEU A 82 11.58 2.48 8.14
N THR A 83 11.19 3.75 8.29
CA THR A 83 11.31 4.46 9.57
C THR A 83 10.34 3.88 10.61
N VAL A 84 10.56 4.18 11.90
CA VAL A 84 9.65 3.77 12.97
C VAL A 84 8.21 4.28 12.74
N PRO A 85 7.98 5.56 12.35
CA PRO A 85 6.66 6.03 11.94
C PRO A 85 6.04 5.26 10.77
N GLU A 86 6.82 4.93 9.73
CA GLU A 86 6.33 4.19 8.56
C GLU A 86 5.93 2.75 8.92
N GLN A 87 6.72 2.07 9.76
CA GLN A 87 6.37 0.75 10.28
C GLN A 87 5.07 0.78 11.09
N ALA A 88 4.88 1.80 11.94
CA ALA A 88 3.63 1.98 12.67
C ALA A 88 2.45 2.19 11.72
N TYR A 89 2.63 3.04 10.69
CA TYR A 89 1.59 3.30 9.69
C TYR A 89 1.22 2.05 8.88
N TYR A 90 2.20 1.24 8.49
CA TYR A 90 1.98 -0.06 7.86
C TYR A 90 1.10 -0.97 8.72
N ILE A 91 1.41 -1.09 10.02
CA ILE A 91 0.64 -1.93 10.96
C ILE A 91 -0.80 -1.41 11.07
N GLU A 92 -0.99 -0.09 11.16
CA GLU A 92 -2.33 0.51 11.23
C GLU A 92 -3.14 0.23 9.97
N VAL A 93 -2.55 0.44 8.79
CA VAL A 93 -3.19 0.17 7.50
C VAL A 93 -3.59 -1.30 7.39
N MET A 94 -2.69 -2.22 7.74
CA MET A 94 -2.98 -3.66 7.77
C MET A 94 -4.12 -4.00 8.73
N ALA A 95 -4.17 -3.39 9.92
CA ALA A 95 -5.25 -3.58 10.87
C ALA A 95 -6.60 -3.06 10.33
N ARG A 96 -6.61 -1.91 9.64
CA ARG A 96 -7.82 -1.37 8.98
C ARG A 96 -8.31 -2.30 7.87
N ILE A 97 -7.41 -2.80 7.03
CA ILE A 97 -7.73 -3.77 5.96
C ILE A 97 -8.34 -5.05 6.55
N GLN A 98 -7.71 -5.63 7.57
CA GLN A 98 -8.24 -6.85 8.21
C GLN A 98 -9.63 -6.62 8.81
N LYS A 99 -9.86 -5.46 9.43
CA LYS A 99 -11.17 -5.09 9.94
C LYS A 99 -12.23 -5.02 8.83
N LYS A 100 -11.91 -4.41 7.69
CA LYS A 100 -12.81 -4.31 6.52
C LYS A 100 -13.15 -5.70 5.97
N LEU A 101 -12.14 -6.56 5.81
CA LEU A 101 -12.34 -7.93 5.36
C LEU A 101 -13.25 -8.72 6.31
N LEU A 102 -13.03 -8.65 7.62
CA LEU A 102 -13.89 -9.29 8.62
C LEU A 102 -15.33 -8.77 8.56
N GLN A 103 -15.52 -7.46 8.40
CA GLN A 103 -16.85 -6.86 8.26
C GLN A 103 -17.57 -7.30 6.99
N SER A 104 -16.85 -7.53 5.88
CA SER A 104 -17.43 -8.00 4.62
C SER A 104 -17.90 -9.46 4.63
N THR A 105 -17.50 -10.25 5.65
CA THR A 105 -17.81 -11.69 5.76
C THR A 105 -19.01 -12.03 6.66
N GLN A 106 -19.70 -11.02 7.23
CA GLN A 106 -20.91 -11.19 8.06
C GLN A 106 -22.18 -10.85 7.28
#